data_AF-A0A1V1NRT7-F1
#
_entry.id   AF-A0A1V1NRT7-F1
#
_cell.length_a   1.000
_cell.length_b   1.000
_cell.length_c   1.000
_cell.angle_alpha   90.00
_cell.angle_beta   90.00
_cell.angle_gamma   90.00
#
_symmetry.space_group_name_H-M   'P 1'
#
loop_
_entity.id
_entity.type
_entity.pdbx_description
1 polymer ?
#
loop_
_entity_poly.entity_id
_entity_poly.type
_entity_poly.pdbx_seq_one_letter_code
_entity_poly.pdbx_strand_id
1 'polypeptide(L)'
;MNTLDPIRHQLFIGIRGHEHIFSKRVRPIYLSMASLLLEKADAEAFESSRQKYLKDAINTMEILKQGEIQDYFDDECLVTLQETATGLDKLPSNTAVLYPVPFPDHLSILLTLPDGIKHVKVGINEKQLRKTVKIFRHLLEDWDEVEEWKDEWFGHLHEGLESTKIMAYARKLHKWIIEPVENDLIAAHIETILVAPDGALRLIPLSALNDGDFFLIEKYATVTIPAIRLTDMRQMPQQRGKILLAGLSEERHGYMPLTGVKKELDGINAILNGEILMNENFSVSKLTQKFKSSQYR
;
A
#
# COMPACT_ATOMS: atom_id res chain seq x y z
N MET A 1 14.87 -21.24 -4.24
CA MET A 1 14.31 -20.68 -3.00
C MET A 1 14.88 -21.32 -1.72
N ASN A 2 15.17 -22.62 -1.70
CA ASN A 2 15.75 -23.34 -0.53
C ASN A 2 17.08 -22.79 0.06
N THR A 3 17.76 -21.86 -0.59
CA THR A 3 19.06 -21.34 -0.13
C THR A 3 18.96 -20.08 0.74
N LEU A 4 17.89 -19.28 0.64
CA LEU A 4 17.77 -18.03 1.39
C LEU A 4 17.02 -18.19 2.71
N ASP A 5 16.02 -19.09 2.77
CA ASP A 5 15.25 -19.35 3.98
C ASP A 5 16.11 -19.83 5.18
N PRO A 6 17.11 -20.71 4.98
CA PRO A 6 17.99 -21.12 6.08
C PRO A 6 18.89 -19.98 6.59
N ILE A 7 19.35 -19.09 5.69
CA ILE A 7 20.22 -17.95 6.02
C ILE A 7 19.45 -16.92 6.83
N ARG A 8 18.17 -16.70 6.51
CA ARG A 8 17.27 -15.83 7.28
C ARG A 8 17.16 -16.31 8.73
N HIS A 9 16.84 -17.59 8.94
CA HIS A 9 16.71 -18.16 10.29
C HIS A 9 18.02 -18.03 11.10
N GLN A 10 19.18 -18.19 10.48
CA GLN A 10 20.48 -18.03 11.15
C GLN A 10 20.85 -16.57 11.47
N LEU A 11 20.36 -15.58 10.71
CA LEU A 11 20.59 -14.17 10.99
C LEU A 11 19.75 -13.64 12.16
N PHE A 12 18.59 -14.25 12.41
CA PHE A 12 17.69 -13.86 13.50
C PHE A 12 17.99 -14.59 14.83
N ILE A 13 18.62 -15.78 14.79
CA ILE A 13 19.13 -16.46 15.99
C ILE A 13 20.44 -15.79 16.43
N GLY A 14 20.33 -14.79 17.31
CA GLY A 14 21.45 -14.35 18.16
C GLY A 14 21.86 -12.89 18.09
N ILE A 15 21.24 -12.06 17.24
CA ILE A 15 21.57 -10.62 17.14
C ILE A 15 20.31 -9.76 17.31
N ARG A 16 19.63 -9.90 18.45
CA ARG A 16 18.37 -9.20 18.80
C ARG A 16 18.55 -7.74 19.25
N GLY A 17 19.68 -7.11 18.96
CA GLY A 17 20.06 -5.83 19.58
C GLY A 17 20.57 -4.75 18.64
N HIS A 18 20.46 -4.91 17.31
CA HIS A 18 20.91 -3.88 16.38
C HIS A 18 19.78 -3.50 15.43
N GLU A 19 19.23 -2.30 15.64
CA GLU A 19 18.34 -1.65 14.69
C GLU A 19 18.96 -1.69 13.28
N HIS A 20 18.18 -2.11 12.29
CA HIS A 20 18.52 -2.12 10.85
C HIS A 20 19.32 -3.29 10.26
N ILE A 21 19.49 -4.45 10.93
CA ILE A 21 20.12 -5.62 10.28
C ILE A 21 19.35 -6.03 9.03
N PHE A 22 18.02 -6.15 9.13
CA PHE A 22 17.19 -6.56 8.01
C PHE A 22 17.33 -5.61 6.82
N SER A 23 17.15 -4.31 7.06
CA SER A 23 17.21 -3.31 5.98
C SER A 23 18.60 -3.15 5.36
N LYS A 24 19.69 -3.34 6.13
CA LYS A 24 21.07 -3.16 5.65
C LYS A 24 21.72 -4.42 5.08
N ARG A 25 21.33 -5.61 5.54
CA ARG A 25 22.01 -6.87 5.17
C ARG A 25 21.10 -7.87 4.48
N VAL A 26 19.84 -7.96 4.87
CA VAL A 26 18.90 -8.98 4.34
C VAL A 26 18.21 -8.46 3.09
N ARG A 27 17.53 -7.31 3.18
CA ARG A 27 16.78 -6.69 2.09
C ARG A 27 17.59 -6.52 0.80
N PRO A 28 18.86 -6.07 0.82
CA PRO A 28 19.65 -5.94 -0.40
C PRO A 28 19.84 -7.26 -1.14
N ILE A 29 19.94 -8.40 -0.44
CA ILE A 29 20.12 -9.73 -1.06
C ILE A 29 18.86 -10.11 -1.85
N TYR A 30 17.67 -9.90 -1.28
CA TYR A 30 16.41 -10.16 -1.96
C TYR A 30 16.22 -9.23 -3.17
N LEU A 31 16.55 -7.94 -3.03
CA LEU A 31 16.50 -7.01 -4.16
C LEU A 31 17.49 -7.40 -5.27
N SER A 32 18.72 -7.78 -4.93
CA SER A 32 19.67 -8.28 -5.93
C SER A 32 19.18 -9.54 -6.63
N MET A 33 18.58 -10.48 -5.91
CA MET A 33 17.98 -11.68 -6.50
C MET A 33 16.83 -11.34 -7.44
N ALA A 34 15.91 -10.45 -7.01
CA ALA A 34 14.81 -10.00 -7.84
C ALA A 34 15.32 -9.30 -9.11
N SER A 35 16.30 -8.39 -9.00
CA SER A 35 16.92 -7.71 -10.14
C SER A 35 17.52 -8.71 -11.13
N LEU A 36 18.26 -9.71 -10.67
CA LEU A 36 18.85 -10.74 -11.52
C LEU A 36 17.79 -11.60 -12.24
N LEU A 37 16.68 -11.90 -11.57
CA LEU A 37 15.56 -12.62 -12.18
C LEU A 37 14.87 -11.77 -13.25
N LEU A 38 14.70 -10.48 -13.02
CA LEU A 38 14.14 -9.55 -14.01
C LEU A 38 15.05 -9.38 -15.22
N GLU A 39 16.36 -9.24 -15.02
CA GLU A 39 17.34 -9.19 -16.11
C GLU A 39 17.31 -10.47 -16.97
N LYS A 40 17.17 -11.63 -16.33
CA LYS A 40 16.98 -12.91 -17.05
C LYS A 40 15.66 -12.95 -17.81
N ALA A 41 14.57 -12.45 -17.22
CA ALA A 41 13.28 -12.38 -17.90
C ALA A 41 13.33 -11.48 -19.14
N ASP A 42 14.03 -10.35 -19.07
CA ASP A 42 14.13 -9.40 -20.18
C ASP A 42 15.03 -9.94 -21.32
N ALA A 43 16.01 -10.80 -21.01
CA ALA A 43 16.88 -11.44 -21.99
C ALA A 43 16.31 -12.75 -22.56
N GLU A 44 15.21 -13.27 -22.02
CA GLU A 44 14.65 -14.57 -22.38
C GLU A 44 13.75 -14.46 -23.62
N ALA A 45 13.99 -15.32 -24.61
CA ALA A 45 13.24 -15.34 -25.87
C ALA A 45 11.95 -16.16 -25.77
N PHE A 46 11.91 -17.18 -24.92
CA PHE A 46 10.76 -18.05 -24.77
C PHE A 46 9.79 -17.51 -23.72
N GLU A 47 8.57 -17.15 -24.14
CA GLU A 47 7.58 -16.50 -23.25
C GLU A 47 7.27 -17.33 -21.99
N SER A 48 7.21 -18.66 -22.09
CA SER A 48 6.97 -19.52 -20.92
C SER A 48 8.10 -19.45 -19.87
N SER A 49 9.35 -19.44 -20.32
CA SER A 49 10.52 -19.25 -19.45
C SER A 49 10.58 -17.83 -18.88
N ARG A 50 10.25 -16.83 -19.70
CA ARG A 50 10.15 -15.43 -19.29
C ARG A 50 9.14 -15.25 -18.16
N GLN A 51 7.92 -15.77 -18.34
CA GLN A 51 6.87 -15.73 -17.31
C GLN A 51 7.30 -16.43 -16.02
N LYS A 52 8.06 -17.53 -16.11
CA LYS A 52 8.62 -18.19 -14.93
C LYS A 52 9.58 -17.29 -14.15
N TYR A 53 10.51 -16.61 -14.83
CA TYR A 53 11.42 -15.67 -14.17
C TYR A 53 10.69 -14.48 -13.54
N LEU A 54 9.67 -13.93 -14.22
CA LEU A 54 8.84 -12.86 -13.67
C LEU A 54 8.09 -13.31 -12.41
N LYS A 55 7.50 -14.51 -12.42
CA LYS A 55 6.83 -15.10 -11.26
C LYS A 55 7.82 -15.33 -10.10
N ASP A 56 9.02 -15.81 -10.39
CA ASP A 56 10.08 -15.99 -9.38
C ASP A 56 10.55 -14.64 -8.80
N ALA A 57 10.61 -13.58 -9.60
CA ALA A 57 10.93 -12.23 -9.14
C ALA A 57 9.86 -11.68 -8.18
N ILE A 58 8.57 -11.79 -8.55
CA ILE A 58 7.46 -11.41 -7.66
C ILE A 58 7.50 -12.25 -6.37
N ASN A 59 7.68 -13.57 -6.48
CA ASN A 59 7.77 -14.44 -5.30
C ASN A 59 8.94 -14.05 -4.37
N THR A 60 10.06 -13.60 -4.93
CA THR A 60 11.20 -13.09 -4.15
C THR A 60 10.81 -11.82 -3.38
N MET A 61 10.06 -10.90 -4.01
CA MET A 61 9.53 -9.71 -3.37
C MET A 61 8.47 -10.02 -2.30
N GLU A 62 7.64 -11.03 -2.53
CA GLU A 62 6.65 -11.50 -1.55
C GLU A 62 7.32 -12.03 -0.27
N ILE A 63 8.37 -12.84 -0.41
CA ILE A 63 9.15 -13.34 0.74
C ILE A 63 9.84 -12.20 1.46
N LEU A 64 10.38 -11.22 0.72
CA LEU A 64 10.95 -10.01 1.31
C LEU A 64 9.91 -9.25 2.14
N LYS A 65 8.71 -9.01 1.61
CA LYS A 65 7.62 -8.31 2.30
C LYS A 65 7.15 -9.07 3.55
N GLN A 66 7.08 -10.40 3.49
CA GLN A 66 6.85 -11.22 4.68
C GLN A 66 7.97 -11.05 5.73
N GLY A 67 9.23 -10.96 5.29
CA GLY A 67 10.38 -10.64 6.14
C GLY A 67 10.28 -9.29 6.82
N GLU A 68 9.84 -8.26 6.10
CA GLU A 68 9.66 -6.93 6.66
C GLU A 68 8.63 -6.91 7.78
N ILE A 69 7.52 -7.65 7.64
CA ILE A 69 6.50 -7.72 8.68
C ILE A 69 7.02 -8.43 9.93
N GLN A 70 7.71 -9.57 9.77
CA GLN A 70 8.28 -10.27 10.92
C GLN A 70 9.32 -9.42 11.65
N ASP A 71 10.18 -8.72 10.90
CA ASP A 71 11.17 -7.80 11.46
C ASP A 71 10.52 -6.61 12.18
N TYR A 72 9.47 -6.03 11.60
CA TYR A 72 8.76 -4.88 12.19
C TYR A 72 8.06 -5.22 13.51
N PHE A 73 7.41 -6.37 13.58
CA PHE A 73 6.67 -6.80 14.77
C PHE A 73 7.50 -7.64 15.76
N ASP A 74 8.74 -7.97 15.42
CA ASP A 74 9.61 -8.90 16.18
C ASP A 74 8.92 -10.24 16.50
N ASP A 75 8.11 -10.74 15.55
CA ASP A 75 7.34 -11.97 15.71
C ASP A 75 7.35 -12.81 14.41
N GLU A 76 8.03 -13.95 14.49
CA GLU A 76 8.16 -14.92 13.40
C GLU A 76 6.84 -15.66 13.10
N CYS A 77 5.91 -15.72 14.06
CA CYS A 77 4.64 -16.45 13.96
C CYS A 77 3.51 -15.66 13.28
N LEU A 78 3.67 -14.35 13.05
CA LEU A 78 2.64 -13.53 12.39
C LEU A 78 2.33 -13.97 10.96
N VAL A 79 3.27 -14.65 10.32
CA VAL A 79 3.17 -15.04 8.91
C VAL A 79 2.63 -16.46 8.73
N THR A 80 2.62 -17.29 9.78
CA THR A 80 2.09 -18.66 9.73
C THR A 80 0.56 -18.74 9.68
N LEU A 81 -0.16 -17.63 9.92
CA LEU A 81 -1.63 -17.55 9.79
C LEU A 81 -2.12 -17.46 8.32
N GLN A 82 -1.22 -17.61 7.34
CA GLN A 82 -1.45 -17.33 5.90
C GLN A 82 -1.86 -18.51 5.04
N GLU A 83 -2.28 -19.64 5.60
CA GLU A 83 -2.82 -20.76 4.80
C GLU A 83 -4.03 -20.35 3.93
N THR A 84 -4.66 -19.21 4.22
CA THR A 84 -5.80 -18.65 3.48
C THR A 84 -5.43 -17.58 2.45
N ALA A 85 -4.16 -17.18 2.35
CA ALA A 85 -3.77 -16.10 1.45
C ALA A 85 -3.84 -16.53 -0.02
N THR A 86 -4.46 -15.68 -0.83
CA THR A 86 -4.73 -16.00 -2.24
C THR A 86 -3.49 -15.72 -3.08
N GLY A 87 -3.00 -16.71 -3.82
CA GLY A 87 -1.84 -16.54 -4.72
C GLY A 87 -2.19 -15.75 -5.99
N LEU A 88 -1.16 -15.35 -6.76
CA LEU A 88 -1.30 -14.66 -8.05
C LEU A 88 -2.16 -15.44 -9.08
N ASP A 89 -2.29 -16.75 -8.91
CA ASP A 89 -3.04 -17.62 -9.81
C ASP A 89 -4.57 -17.59 -9.55
N LYS A 90 -5.04 -16.84 -8.55
CA LYS A 90 -6.45 -16.78 -8.12
C LYS A 90 -6.93 -15.34 -7.94
N LEU A 91 -6.64 -14.49 -8.91
CA LEU A 91 -7.14 -13.11 -8.90
C LEU A 91 -8.64 -13.08 -9.22
N PRO A 92 -9.42 -12.17 -8.59
CA PRO A 92 -10.76 -11.87 -9.05
C PRO A 92 -10.78 -11.41 -10.51
N SER A 93 -11.94 -11.52 -11.16
CA SER A 93 -12.14 -10.97 -12.52
C SER A 93 -11.81 -9.48 -12.56
N ASN A 94 -11.31 -9.00 -13.70
CA ASN A 94 -11.03 -7.58 -13.95
C ASN A 94 -10.08 -6.94 -12.92
N THR A 95 -9.22 -7.74 -12.29
CA THR A 95 -8.28 -7.29 -11.25
C THR A 95 -6.84 -7.46 -11.72
N ALA A 96 -6.03 -6.43 -11.55
CA ALA A 96 -4.60 -6.47 -11.78
C ALA A 96 -3.82 -6.31 -10.47
N VAL A 97 -2.60 -6.84 -10.42
CA VAL A 97 -1.68 -6.63 -9.29
C VAL A 97 -0.44 -5.88 -9.76
N LEU A 98 -0.16 -4.74 -9.14
CA LEU A 98 0.93 -3.85 -9.49
C LEU A 98 2.01 -3.87 -8.39
N TYR A 99 3.23 -4.26 -8.75
CA TYR A 99 4.42 -4.14 -7.90
C TYR A 99 5.38 -3.10 -8.47
N PRO A 100 5.33 -1.85 -7.99
CA PRO A 100 6.34 -0.86 -8.29
C PRO A 100 7.53 -1.05 -7.35
N VAL A 101 8.64 -1.59 -7.87
CA VAL A 101 9.84 -1.97 -7.11
C VAL A 101 10.99 -1.00 -7.42
N PRO A 102 11.37 -0.13 -6.47
CA PRO A 102 12.49 0.78 -6.67
C PRO A 102 13.84 0.08 -6.45
N PHE A 103 14.61 -0.02 -7.52
CA PHE A 103 16.01 -0.44 -7.50
C PHE A 103 16.96 0.77 -7.48
N PRO A 104 18.24 0.59 -7.13
CA PRO A 104 19.19 1.71 -7.01
C PRO A 104 19.29 2.59 -8.26
N ASP A 105 19.19 2.01 -9.46
CA ASP A 105 19.36 2.67 -10.76
C ASP A 105 18.05 2.93 -11.50
N HIS A 106 16.96 2.23 -11.16
CA HIS A 106 15.71 2.27 -11.91
C HIS A 106 14.48 1.92 -11.05
N LEU A 107 13.28 2.16 -11.58
CA LEU A 107 12.03 1.63 -11.05
C LEU A 107 11.56 0.50 -11.97
N SER A 108 11.34 -0.68 -11.41
CA SER A 108 10.71 -1.79 -12.14
C SER A 108 9.23 -1.83 -11.82
N ILE A 109 8.40 -1.94 -12.85
CA ILE A 109 6.95 -2.13 -12.74
C ILE A 109 6.64 -3.55 -13.17
N LEU A 110 6.13 -4.35 -12.24
CA LEU A 110 5.59 -5.69 -12.53
C LEU A 110 4.07 -5.62 -12.42
N LEU A 111 3.39 -5.86 -13.54
CA LEU A 111 1.94 -5.86 -13.63
C LEU A 111 1.46 -7.30 -13.90
N THR A 112 0.73 -7.88 -12.95
CA THR A 112 0.06 -9.17 -13.14
C THR A 112 -1.35 -8.94 -13.68
N LEU A 113 -1.64 -9.56 -14.82
CA LEU A 113 -2.92 -9.54 -15.53
C LEU A 113 -3.47 -10.96 -15.69
N PRO A 114 -4.73 -11.12 -16.10
CA PRO A 114 -5.31 -12.44 -16.36
C PRO A 114 -4.56 -13.28 -17.41
N ASP A 115 -3.85 -12.63 -18.35
CA ASP A 115 -3.11 -13.28 -19.44
C ASP A 115 -1.61 -13.47 -19.15
N GLY A 116 -1.09 -12.92 -18.06
CA GLY A 116 0.30 -13.09 -17.65
C GLY A 116 0.88 -11.89 -16.89
N ILE A 117 2.20 -11.92 -16.68
CA ILE A 117 2.94 -10.85 -16.01
C ILE A 117 3.67 -10.00 -17.07
N LYS A 118 3.50 -8.68 -16.98
CA LYS A 118 4.27 -7.69 -17.73
C LYS A 118 5.33 -7.08 -16.83
N HIS A 119 6.48 -6.79 -17.42
CA HIS A 119 7.59 -6.10 -16.77
C HIS A 119 7.99 -4.89 -17.60
N VAL A 120 8.07 -3.72 -16.95
CA VAL A 120 8.52 -2.48 -17.57
C VAL A 120 9.55 -1.81 -16.68
N LYS A 121 10.70 -1.44 -17.27
CA LYS A 121 11.78 -0.71 -16.59
C LYS A 121 11.63 0.78 -16.87
N VAL A 122 11.51 1.58 -15.82
CA VAL A 122 11.43 3.04 -15.87
C VAL A 122 12.74 3.64 -15.38
N GLY A 123 13.34 4.49 -16.22
CA GLY A 123 14.68 5.08 -16.01
C GLY A 123 14.75 6.15 -14.93
N ILE A 124 14.36 5.80 -13.70
CA ILE A 124 14.36 6.68 -12.53
C ILE A 124 14.99 5.97 -11.33
N ASN A 125 16.05 6.56 -10.76
CA ASN A 125 16.72 5.95 -9.61
C ASN A 125 15.92 6.10 -8.30
N GLU A 126 16.17 5.20 -7.34
CA GLU A 126 15.48 5.16 -6.05
C GLU A 126 15.58 6.48 -5.27
N LYS A 127 16.74 7.16 -5.31
CA LYS A 127 16.93 8.42 -4.57
C LYS A 127 16.00 9.51 -5.09
N GLN A 128 15.88 9.64 -6.41
CA GLN A 128 15.03 10.62 -7.06
C GLN A 128 13.56 10.29 -6.87
N LEU A 129 13.18 9.01 -6.95
CA LEU A 129 11.83 8.56 -6.64
C LEU A 129 11.47 8.89 -5.19
N ARG A 130 12.30 8.47 -4.23
CA ARG A 130 12.09 8.72 -2.79
C ARG A 130 11.96 10.21 -2.48
N LYS A 131 12.80 11.06 -3.08
CA LYS A 131 12.68 12.52 -2.92
C LYS A 131 11.33 13.02 -3.42
N THR A 132 10.92 12.59 -4.62
CA THR A 132 9.66 13.00 -5.23
C THR A 132 8.46 12.55 -4.39
N VAL A 133 8.48 11.31 -3.91
CA VAL A 133 7.43 10.74 -3.05
C VAL A 133 7.34 11.46 -1.71
N LYS A 134 8.46 11.76 -1.07
CA LYS A 134 8.46 12.51 0.20
C LYS A 134 7.89 13.92 0.04
N ILE A 135 8.23 14.61 -1.05
CA ILE A 135 7.66 15.92 -1.35
C ILE A 135 6.15 15.79 -1.58
N PHE A 136 5.72 14.82 -2.39
CA PHE A 136 4.30 14.60 -2.65
C PHE A 136 3.53 14.29 -1.36
N ARG A 137 4.05 13.40 -0.50
CA ARG A 137 3.49 13.12 0.82
C ARG A 137 3.32 14.40 1.64
N HIS A 138 4.38 15.20 1.75
CA HIS A 138 4.34 16.41 2.56
C HIS A 138 3.29 17.40 2.04
N LEU A 139 3.17 17.57 0.72
CA LEU A 139 2.14 18.40 0.10
C LEU A 139 0.70 17.89 0.32
N LEU A 140 0.52 16.59 0.60
CA LEU A 140 -0.78 16.01 0.96
C LEU A 140 -1.09 16.15 2.46
N GLU A 141 -0.07 16.16 3.32
CA GLU A 141 -0.20 16.25 4.78
C GLU A 141 -0.30 17.69 5.28
N ASP A 142 0.46 18.60 4.67
CA ASP A 142 0.60 19.98 5.11
C ASP A 142 0.01 20.92 4.04
N TRP A 143 -1.24 21.32 4.27
CA TRP A 143 -1.93 22.32 3.45
C TRP A 143 -1.62 23.76 3.89
N ASP A 144 -0.94 23.97 5.04
CA ASP A 144 -0.72 25.28 5.64
C ASP A 144 0.54 26.00 5.10
N GLU A 145 1.47 25.30 4.43
CA GLU A 145 2.59 25.93 3.69
C GLU A 145 2.15 26.65 2.39
N VAL A 146 0.85 26.74 2.12
CA VAL A 146 0.28 27.71 1.17
C VAL A 146 0.09 29.04 1.92
N GLU A 147 1.21 29.73 2.20
CA GLU A 147 1.32 30.94 3.05
C GLU A 147 0.37 32.11 2.71
N GLU A 148 -0.33 32.10 1.57
CA GLU A 148 -1.18 33.23 1.12
C GLU A 148 -2.63 33.21 1.62
N TRP A 149 -3.09 32.19 2.35
CA TRP A 149 -4.52 32.03 2.69
C TRP A 149 -4.85 32.29 4.16
N LYS A 150 -4.43 33.45 4.68
CA LYS A 150 -4.72 33.85 6.07
C LYS A 150 -5.74 34.96 6.27
N ASP A 151 -6.41 35.43 5.23
CA ASP A 151 -7.45 36.44 5.39
C ASP A 151 -8.86 35.84 5.34
N GLU A 152 -9.37 35.63 6.55
CA GLU A 152 -10.74 35.84 7.03
C GLU A 152 -11.91 35.09 6.36
N TRP A 153 -12.38 34.09 7.12
CA TRP A 153 -13.80 33.69 7.21
C TRP A 153 -14.32 32.84 6.03
N PHE A 154 -14.45 31.52 6.26
CA PHE A 154 -15.23 30.54 5.47
C PHE A 154 -16.23 31.20 4.49
N GLY A 155 -15.82 31.40 3.23
CA GLY A 155 -16.51 32.36 2.39
C GLY A 155 -16.51 32.11 0.90
N HIS A 156 -15.61 31.29 0.34
CA HIS A 156 -15.75 30.78 -1.03
C HIS A 156 -15.06 29.42 -1.10
N LEU A 157 -15.81 28.40 -1.54
CA LEU A 157 -15.26 27.12 -2.01
C LEU A 157 -14.00 27.42 -2.84
N HIS A 158 -12.83 26.86 -2.46
CA HIS A 158 -11.59 26.98 -3.23
C HIS A 158 -11.72 26.20 -4.54
N GLU A 159 -12.53 26.72 -5.45
CA GLU A 159 -12.71 26.24 -6.80
C GLU A 159 -11.56 26.83 -7.64
N GLY A 160 -10.41 26.16 -7.65
CA GLY A 160 -9.33 26.49 -8.61
C GLY A 160 -7.88 26.38 -8.16
N LEU A 161 -7.60 25.99 -6.90
CA LEU A 161 -6.23 25.89 -6.35
C LEU A 161 -5.98 24.56 -5.62
N GLU A 162 -6.49 23.45 -6.16
CA GLU A 162 -5.82 22.15 -5.99
C GLU A 162 -4.37 22.32 -6.47
N SER A 163 -3.43 22.52 -5.54
CA SER A 163 -2.21 23.28 -5.83
C SER A 163 -1.46 22.76 -7.07
N THR A 164 -1.07 23.67 -7.97
CA THR A 164 -0.27 23.35 -9.17
C THR A 164 0.93 22.45 -8.85
N LYS A 165 1.47 22.57 -7.62
CA LYS A 165 2.53 21.70 -7.09
C LYS A 165 2.04 20.28 -6.80
N ILE A 166 0.95 20.08 -6.03
CA ILE A 166 0.36 18.74 -5.79
C ILE A 166 0.12 18.06 -7.13
N MET A 167 -0.56 18.74 -8.06
CA MET A 167 -0.86 18.19 -9.38
C MET A 167 0.40 17.88 -10.21
N ALA A 168 1.44 18.73 -10.14
CA ALA A 168 2.71 18.44 -10.81
C ALA A 168 3.39 17.17 -10.28
N TYR A 169 3.38 16.94 -8.95
CA TYR A 169 3.96 15.74 -8.35
C TYR A 169 3.08 14.50 -8.57
N ALA A 170 1.75 14.65 -8.51
CA ALA A 170 0.79 13.58 -8.84
C ALA A 170 0.98 13.09 -10.27
N ARG A 171 1.06 14.00 -11.24
CA ARG A 171 1.31 13.69 -12.67
C ARG A 171 2.68 13.07 -12.90
N LYS A 172 3.71 13.58 -12.23
CA LYS A 172 5.07 13.04 -12.35
C LYS A 172 5.16 11.60 -11.86
N LEU A 173 4.49 11.28 -10.75
CA LEU A 173 4.45 9.93 -10.19
C LEU A 173 3.53 9.02 -11.03
N HIS A 174 2.40 9.51 -11.54
CA HIS A 174 1.56 8.79 -12.50
C HIS A 174 2.36 8.34 -13.71
N LYS A 175 3.11 9.26 -14.32
CA LYS A 175 3.97 9.00 -15.47
C LYS A 175 5.01 7.90 -15.24
N TRP A 176 5.50 7.76 -14.02
CA TRP A 176 6.49 6.74 -13.68
C TRP A 176 5.88 5.39 -13.31
N ILE A 177 4.64 5.37 -12.80
CA ILE A 177 4.08 4.17 -12.16
C ILE A 177 2.96 3.55 -12.98
N ILE A 178 2.07 4.37 -13.55
CA ILE A 178 0.84 3.92 -14.22
C ILE A 178 0.93 4.02 -15.73
N GLU A 179 1.35 5.19 -16.25
CA GLU A 179 1.45 5.45 -17.71
C GLU A 179 2.18 4.32 -18.48
N PRO A 180 3.28 3.71 -17.98
CA PRO A 180 3.99 2.66 -18.73
C PRO A 180 3.20 1.37 -18.94
N VAL A 181 2.12 1.15 -18.18
CA VAL A 181 1.29 -0.08 -18.22
C VAL A 181 -0.19 0.21 -18.44
N GLU A 182 -0.54 1.46 -18.69
CA GLU A 182 -1.93 1.92 -18.79
C GLU A 182 -2.67 1.27 -19.97
N ASN A 183 -2.00 1.13 -21.12
CA ASN A 183 -2.57 0.45 -22.28
C ASN A 183 -2.84 -1.04 -22.00
N ASP A 184 -1.99 -1.70 -21.21
CA ASP A 184 -2.21 -3.10 -20.82
C ASP A 184 -3.43 -3.23 -19.89
N LEU A 185 -3.59 -2.29 -18.93
CA LEU A 185 -4.75 -2.22 -18.04
C LEU A 185 -6.06 -2.03 -18.83
N ILE A 186 -6.06 -1.12 -19.80
CA ILE A 186 -7.22 -0.87 -20.67
C ILE A 186 -7.53 -2.08 -21.54
N ALA A 187 -6.52 -2.67 -22.19
CA ALA A 187 -6.70 -3.83 -23.06
C ALA A 187 -7.26 -5.05 -22.30
N ALA A 188 -6.83 -5.24 -21.06
CA ALA A 188 -7.31 -6.31 -20.18
C ALA A 188 -8.63 -5.96 -19.45
N HIS A 189 -9.25 -4.80 -19.73
CA HIS A 189 -10.51 -4.35 -19.12
C HIS A 189 -10.46 -4.38 -17.58
N ILE A 190 -9.35 -3.89 -17.01
CA ILE A 190 -9.15 -3.89 -15.56
C ILE A 190 -10.02 -2.82 -14.90
N GLU A 191 -10.70 -3.20 -13.83
CA GLU A 191 -11.53 -2.31 -13.00
C GLU A 191 -10.92 -2.10 -11.60
N THR A 192 -10.14 -3.08 -11.12
CA THR A 192 -9.50 -3.04 -9.80
C THR A 192 -7.99 -3.20 -9.90
N ILE A 193 -7.24 -2.30 -9.25
CA ILE A 193 -5.78 -2.40 -9.15
C ILE A 193 -5.40 -2.63 -7.70
N LEU A 194 -4.83 -3.80 -7.42
CA LEU A 194 -4.16 -4.12 -6.17
C LEU A 194 -2.71 -3.66 -6.26
N VAL A 195 -2.32 -2.65 -5.51
CA VAL A 195 -0.95 -2.15 -5.49
C VAL A 195 -0.23 -2.71 -4.27
N ALA A 196 0.92 -3.36 -4.50
CA ALA A 196 1.82 -3.82 -3.46
C ALA A 196 3.09 -2.95 -3.41
N PRO A 197 3.01 -1.68 -2.97
CA PRO A 197 4.13 -0.74 -3.06
C PRO A 197 5.32 -1.18 -2.20
N ASP A 198 6.49 -0.71 -2.58
CA ASP A 198 7.74 -0.97 -1.88
C ASP A 198 8.52 0.32 -1.59
N GLY A 199 9.29 0.30 -0.49
CA GLY A 199 10.10 1.44 -0.07
C GLY A 199 9.27 2.72 0.15
N ALA A 200 9.73 3.83 -0.43
CA ALA A 200 9.12 5.14 -0.23
C ALA A 200 7.68 5.23 -0.75
N LEU A 201 7.29 4.40 -1.73
CA LEU A 201 5.95 4.44 -2.32
C LEU A 201 4.83 4.10 -1.32
N ARG A 202 5.16 3.43 -0.20
CA ARG A 202 4.22 3.17 0.90
C ARG A 202 3.77 4.44 1.63
N LEU A 203 4.47 5.55 1.41
CA LEU A 203 4.23 6.82 2.10
C LEU A 203 3.14 7.68 1.45
N ILE A 204 2.61 7.28 0.29
CA ILE A 204 1.64 8.07 -0.47
C ILE A 204 0.44 7.21 -0.89
N PRO A 205 -0.75 7.80 -0.98
CA PRO A 205 -1.90 7.14 -1.59
C PRO A 205 -1.73 7.11 -3.12
N LEU A 206 -1.57 5.93 -3.72
CA LEU A 206 -1.50 5.82 -5.18
C LEU A 206 -2.80 6.20 -5.88
N SER A 207 -3.93 6.17 -5.16
CA SER A 207 -5.22 6.69 -5.62
C SER A 207 -5.16 8.17 -6.01
N ALA A 208 -4.25 8.95 -5.42
CA ALA A 208 -4.07 10.38 -5.69
C ALA A 208 -3.10 10.68 -6.85
N LEU A 209 -2.59 9.66 -7.54
CA LEU A 209 -1.87 9.88 -8.80
C LEU A 209 -2.86 10.37 -9.86
N ASN A 210 -2.44 11.30 -10.70
CA ASN A 210 -3.30 11.97 -11.67
C ASN A 210 -2.67 11.91 -13.06
N ASP A 211 -3.45 11.58 -14.10
CA ASP A 211 -2.94 11.45 -15.47
C ASP A 211 -2.88 12.78 -16.26
N GLY A 212 -3.42 13.85 -15.70
CA GLY A 212 -3.69 15.10 -16.42
C GLY A 212 -5.13 15.55 -16.19
N ASP A 213 -6.05 14.60 -16.30
CA ASP A 213 -7.49 14.82 -16.35
C ASP A 213 -8.17 14.15 -15.14
N PHE A 214 -7.79 12.93 -14.81
CA PHE A 214 -8.40 12.11 -13.76
C PHE A 214 -7.38 11.56 -12.77
N PHE A 215 -7.76 11.48 -11.51
CA PHE A 215 -7.06 10.72 -10.49
C PHE A 215 -7.25 9.21 -10.73
N LEU A 216 -6.29 8.41 -10.29
CA LEU A 216 -6.30 6.96 -10.48
C LEU A 216 -7.56 6.31 -9.89
N ILE A 217 -8.02 6.82 -8.75
CA ILE A 217 -9.23 6.32 -8.06
C ILE A 217 -10.52 6.57 -8.86
N GLU A 218 -10.52 7.56 -9.76
CA GLU A 218 -11.68 7.84 -10.62
C GLU A 218 -11.76 6.84 -11.79
N LYS A 219 -10.64 6.20 -12.12
CA LYS A 219 -10.53 5.24 -13.23
C LYS A 219 -10.62 3.79 -12.76
N TYR A 220 -10.07 3.49 -11.57
CA TYR A 220 -9.98 2.14 -11.05
C TYR A 220 -10.28 2.09 -9.55
N ALA A 221 -10.93 1.03 -9.09
CA ALA A 221 -10.94 0.67 -7.69
C ALA A 221 -9.50 0.36 -7.25
N THR A 222 -8.92 1.25 -6.43
CA THR A 222 -7.52 1.16 -6.03
C THR A 222 -7.41 0.61 -4.62
N VAL A 223 -6.63 -0.44 -4.43
CA VAL A 223 -6.41 -1.06 -3.11
C VAL A 223 -4.91 -1.20 -2.86
N THR A 224 -4.44 -0.65 -1.75
CA THR A 224 -3.06 -0.85 -1.30
C THR A 224 -2.99 -2.09 -0.42
N ILE A 225 -2.13 -3.04 -0.79
CA ILE A 225 -1.89 -4.27 -0.05
C ILE A 225 -0.43 -4.35 0.40
N PRO A 226 -0.12 -4.98 1.55
CA PRO A 226 1.27 -5.20 1.94
C PRO A 226 2.01 -6.12 0.96
N ALA A 227 1.35 -7.21 0.57
CA ALA A 227 1.78 -8.23 -0.40
C ALA A 227 0.57 -9.12 -0.77
N ILE A 228 0.60 -9.83 -1.90
CA ILE A 228 -0.55 -10.69 -2.28
C ILE A 228 -0.70 -11.88 -1.34
N ARG A 229 0.41 -12.49 -0.91
CA ARG A 229 0.44 -13.59 0.07
C ARG A 229 0.09 -13.17 1.50
N LEU A 230 -0.08 -11.86 1.71
CA LEU A 230 -0.49 -11.29 2.98
C LEU A 230 -1.94 -10.80 2.95
N THR A 231 -2.65 -11.03 1.84
CA THR A 231 -3.99 -10.49 1.61
C THR A 231 -4.98 -11.63 1.39
N ASP A 232 -6.03 -11.64 2.18
CA ASP A 232 -7.17 -12.53 1.96
C ASP A 232 -8.14 -11.89 0.96
N MET A 233 -8.23 -12.48 -0.23
CA MET A 233 -9.11 -11.99 -1.30
C MET A 233 -10.41 -12.78 -1.41
N ARG A 234 -10.71 -13.65 -0.44
CA ARG A 234 -11.97 -14.41 -0.46
C ARG A 234 -13.15 -13.44 -0.37
N GLN A 235 -14.17 -13.68 -1.19
CA GLN A 235 -15.41 -12.93 -1.09
C GLN A 235 -16.00 -13.12 0.30
N MET A 236 -16.14 -12.03 1.04
CA MET A 236 -16.82 -12.07 2.33
C MET A 236 -18.32 -12.25 2.09
N PRO A 237 -19.00 -13.14 2.86
CA PRO A 237 -20.44 -13.32 2.74
C PRO A 237 -21.18 -12.01 2.99
N GLN A 238 -22.25 -11.74 2.25
CA GLN A 238 -22.92 -10.42 2.18
C GLN A 238 -23.79 -10.05 3.40
N GLN A 239 -23.71 -10.78 4.53
CA GLN A 239 -24.55 -10.56 5.71
C GLN A 239 -24.23 -9.24 6.42
N ARG A 240 -25.21 -8.43 6.86
CA ARG A 240 -24.90 -7.21 7.64
C ARG A 240 -24.27 -7.58 8.99
N GLY A 241 -22.96 -7.34 9.13
CA GLY A 241 -22.26 -7.46 10.42
C GLY A 241 -22.70 -6.35 11.39
N LYS A 242 -22.39 -6.52 12.68
CA LYS A 242 -22.60 -5.45 13.66
C LYS A 242 -21.57 -4.35 13.39
N ILE A 243 -21.97 -3.10 13.59
CA ILE A 243 -21.11 -1.93 13.39
C ILE A 243 -20.70 -1.40 14.75
N LEU A 244 -19.39 -1.16 14.92
CA LEU A 244 -18.83 -0.50 16.10
C LEU A 244 -18.27 0.84 15.66
N LEU A 245 -18.76 1.91 16.25
CA LEU A 245 -18.29 3.28 16.05
C LEU A 245 -17.47 3.67 17.29
N ALA A 246 -16.25 4.14 17.09
CA ALA A 246 -15.38 4.54 18.18
C ALA A 246 -14.84 5.95 17.93
N GLY A 247 -14.84 6.80 18.96
CA GLY A 247 -14.38 8.17 18.83
C GLY A 247 -13.75 8.73 20.09
N LEU A 248 -12.88 9.72 19.89
CA LEU A 248 -12.31 10.58 20.92
C LEU A 248 -12.54 12.04 20.54
N SER A 249 -13.30 12.77 21.35
CA SER A 249 -13.60 14.20 21.14
C SER A 249 -12.97 15.07 22.23
N GLU A 250 -12.75 14.50 23.41
CA GLU A 250 -12.13 15.20 24.54
C GLU A 250 -10.63 15.36 24.34
N GLU A 251 -10.08 16.42 24.94
CA GLU A 251 -8.64 16.63 25.06
C GLU A 251 -7.98 15.43 25.77
N ARG A 252 -6.87 14.94 25.21
CA ARG A 252 -6.05 13.89 25.83
C ARG A 252 -4.58 14.14 25.52
N HIS A 253 -3.71 13.91 26.50
CA HIS A 253 -2.25 13.94 26.33
C HIS A 253 -1.70 15.23 25.69
N GLY A 254 -2.34 16.38 25.94
CA GLY A 254 -1.94 17.68 25.38
C GLY A 254 -2.39 17.94 23.93
N TYR A 255 -3.19 17.04 23.33
CA TYR A 255 -3.83 17.26 22.05
C TYR A 255 -5.17 17.96 22.22
N MET A 256 -5.43 18.99 21.40
CA MET A 256 -6.68 19.75 21.41
C MET A 256 -7.91 18.86 21.19
N PRO A 257 -9.08 19.22 21.77
CA PRO A 257 -10.31 18.47 21.60
C PRO A 257 -10.78 18.44 20.13
N LEU A 258 -11.20 17.26 19.67
CA LEU A 258 -11.77 17.05 18.33
C LEU A 258 -13.29 17.19 18.38
N THR A 259 -13.77 18.44 18.44
CA THR A 259 -15.19 18.75 18.69
C THR A 259 -16.15 18.24 17.60
N GLY A 260 -15.67 18.04 16.37
CA GLY A 260 -16.43 17.49 15.25
C GLY A 260 -16.80 16.01 15.40
N VAL A 261 -15.96 15.22 16.07
CA VAL A 261 -16.07 13.75 16.12
C VAL A 261 -17.42 13.29 16.66
N LYS A 262 -17.96 13.96 17.68
CA LYS A 262 -19.26 13.59 18.24
C LYS A 262 -20.37 13.74 17.20
N LYS A 263 -20.41 14.88 16.50
CA LYS A 263 -21.43 15.15 15.48
C LYS A 263 -21.31 14.20 14.29
N GLU A 264 -20.08 13.89 13.88
CA GLU A 264 -19.80 12.92 12.82
C GLU A 264 -20.29 11.52 13.18
N LEU A 265 -19.96 11.04 14.38
CA LEU A 265 -20.40 9.73 14.84
C LEU A 265 -21.92 9.63 15.00
N ASP A 266 -22.56 10.67 15.54
CA ASP A 266 -24.03 10.71 15.63
C ASP A 266 -24.68 10.64 14.24
N GLY A 267 -24.13 11.36 13.26
CA GLY A 267 -24.60 11.34 11.86
C GLY A 267 -24.41 9.99 11.18
N ILE A 268 -23.24 9.37 11.34
CA ILE A 268 -22.95 8.02 10.81
C ILE A 268 -23.86 6.99 11.48
N ASN A 269 -24.06 7.10 12.80
CA ASN A 269 -24.86 6.13 13.55
C ASN A 269 -26.35 6.18 13.18
N ALA A 270 -26.86 7.34 12.77
CA ALA A 270 -28.23 7.46 12.26
C ALA A 270 -28.48 6.61 11.00
N ILE A 271 -27.43 6.31 10.22
CA ILE A 271 -27.51 5.51 8.98
C ILE A 271 -27.19 4.04 9.29
N LEU A 272 -26.10 3.81 10.03
CA LEU A 272 -25.52 2.49 10.22
C LEU A 272 -26.11 1.73 11.42
N ASN A 273 -26.70 2.43 12.39
CA ASN A 273 -27.25 1.88 13.62
C ASN A 273 -26.28 0.92 14.34
N GLY A 274 -25.09 1.44 14.65
CA GLY A 274 -24.02 0.75 15.34
C GLY A 274 -24.00 1.03 16.86
N GLU A 275 -23.09 0.34 17.54
CA GLU A 275 -22.75 0.62 18.93
C GLU A 275 -21.66 1.70 18.99
N ILE A 276 -21.79 2.69 19.88
CA ILE A 276 -20.81 3.78 20.01
C ILE A 276 -19.96 3.60 21.28
N LEU A 277 -18.63 3.65 21.12
CA LEU A 277 -17.67 3.86 22.19
C LEU A 277 -17.09 5.26 22.09
N MET A 278 -17.31 6.11 23.10
CA MET A 278 -16.88 7.50 23.07
C MET A 278 -16.00 7.85 24.28
N ASN A 279 -14.93 8.61 24.05
CA ASN A 279 -14.03 9.13 25.10
C ASN A 279 -13.57 8.04 26.08
N GLU A 280 -13.92 8.12 27.37
CA GLU A 280 -13.56 7.10 28.38
C GLU A 280 -14.14 5.69 28.10
N ASN A 281 -15.18 5.61 27.25
CA ASN A 281 -15.69 4.34 26.76
C ASN A 281 -14.87 3.79 25.59
N PHE A 282 -14.17 4.64 24.85
CA PHE A 282 -13.19 4.23 23.85
C PHE A 282 -11.84 3.96 24.51
N SER A 283 -11.72 2.78 25.13
CA SER A 283 -10.48 2.30 25.76
C SER A 283 -10.07 0.93 25.21
N VAL A 284 -8.78 0.61 25.30
CA VAL A 284 -8.23 -0.68 24.82
C VAL A 284 -8.98 -1.88 25.42
N SER A 285 -9.30 -1.84 26.71
CA SER A 285 -10.02 -2.94 27.38
C SER A 285 -11.44 -3.11 26.85
N LYS A 286 -12.22 -2.03 26.74
CA LYS A 286 -13.59 -2.05 26.23
C LYS A 286 -13.62 -2.45 24.74
N LEU A 287 -12.71 -1.91 23.93
CA LEU A 287 -12.58 -2.26 22.52
C LEU A 287 -12.26 -3.75 22.35
N THR A 288 -11.31 -4.27 23.12
CA THR A 288 -10.93 -5.70 23.11
C THR A 288 -12.09 -6.58 23.56
N GLN A 289 -12.83 -6.17 24.58
CA GLN A 289 -14.03 -6.88 25.03
C GLN A 289 -15.11 -6.91 23.94
N LYS A 290 -15.28 -5.82 23.19
CA LYS A 290 -16.21 -5.77 22.05
C LYS A 290 -15.80 -6.77 20.97
N PHE A 291 -14.56 -6.74 20.50
CA PHE A 291 -14.09 -7.69 19.49
C PHE A 291 -14.19 -9.17 19.92
N LYS A 292 -14.08 -9.46 21.23
CA LYS A 292 -14.29 -10.83 21.75
C LYS A 292 -15.75 -11.27 21.78
N SER A 293 -16.68 -10.34 22.00
CA SER A 293 -18.09 -10.64 22.31
C SER A 293 -19.03 -10.48 21.13
N SER A 294 -18.56 -9.95 20.00
CA SER A 294 -19.37 -9.76 18.80
C SER A 294 -18.51 -9.78 17.56
N GLN A 295 -19.05 -10.33 16.48
CA GLN A 295 -18.48 -10.20 15.15
C GLN A 295 -18.84 -8.82 14.61
N TYR A 296 -18.00 -7.84 14.91
CA TYR A 296 -18.04 -6.54 14.26
C TYR A 296 -17.41 -6.63 12.87
N ARG A 297 -17.95 -5.87 11.92
CA ARG A 297 -17.35 -5.65 10.60
C ARG A 297 -16.58 -4.35 10.57
#